data_AF-A0A3Q8ZEE0-F1
#
_entry.id   AF-A0A3Q8ZEE0-F1
#
_cell.length_a   1.000
_cell.length_b   1.000
_cell.length_c   1.000
_cell.angle_alpha   90.00
_cell.angle_beta   90.00
_cell.angle_gamma   90.00
#
_symmetry.space_group_name_H-M   'P 1'
#
loop_
_entity.id
_entity.type
_entity.pdbx_description
1 polymer ?
#
loop_
_entity_poly.entity_id
_entity_poly.type
_entity_poly.pdbx_seq_one_letter_code
_entity_poly.pdbx_strand_id
1 'polypeptide(L)' 'MGFFTEMFARPRPQEHLRYRSALALLHAMSNADRADIGIKPADFPRIAREMSIR' A
#
# COMPACT_ATOMS: atom_id res chain seq x y z
N MET A 1 3.49 23.28 -29.72
CA MET A 1 4.29 22.14 -29.21
C MET A 1 4.01 21.96 -27.71
N GLY A 2 2.93 21.27 -27.31
CA GLY A 2 2.55 21.20 -25.88
C GLY A 2 1.81 19.93 -25.45
N PHE A 3 1.80 18.88 -26.28
CA PHE A 3 0.93 17.72 -26.05
C PHE A 3 1.55 16.56 -25.24
N PHE A 4 2.83 16.65 -24.84
CA PHE A 4 3.52 15.55 -24.14
C PHE A 4 3.74 15.76 -22.64
N THR A 5 3.50 16.96 -22.10
CA THR A 5 3.77 17.26 -20.67
C THR A 5 2.57 16.96 -19.77
N GLU A 6 1.35 16.99 -20.30
CA GLU A 6 0.11 16.82 -19.53
C GLU A 6 -0.14 15.38 -19.04
N MET A 7 0.41 14.38 -19.74
CA MET A 7 0.32 12.98 -19.29
C MET A 7 1.11 12.70 -18.00
N PHE A 8 2.15 13.50 -17.74
CA PHE A 8 2.94 13.44 -16.51
C PHE A 8 2.55 14.50 -15.48
N ALA A 9 1.72 15.47 -15.85
CA ALA A 9 1.27 16.54 -14.97
C ALA A 9 0.16 16.10 -14.00
N ARG A 10 -0.50 14.96 -14.27
CA ARG A 10 -1.47 14.41 -13.32
C ARG A 10 -0.71 13.78 -12.14
N PRO A 11 -0.87 14.27 -10.90
CA PRO A 11 -0.27 13.61 -9.74
C PRO A 11 -0.73 12.15 -9.72
N ARG A 12 0.22 11.21 -9.62
CA ARG A 12 -0.08 9.78 -9.57
C ARG A 12 -1.10 9.53 -8.44
N PRO A 13 -2.08 8.63 -8.64
CA PRO A 13 -3.09 8.35 -7.62
C PRO A 13 -2.41 8.03 -6.28
N GLN A 14 -2.63 8.88 -5.26
CA GLN A 14 -2.01 8.74 -3.94
C GLN A 14 -2.43 7.46 -3.22
N GLU A 15 -3.58 6.87 -3.61
CA GLU A 15 -4.05 5.57 -3.13
C GLU A 15 -2.98 4.48 -3.30
N HIS A 16 -2.23 4.53 -4.41
CA HIS A 16 -1.21 3.54 -4.70
C HIS A 16 0.02 3.67 -3.77
N LEU A 17 0.34 4.88 -3.31
CA LEU A 17 1.41 5.12 -2.35
C LEU A 17 1.02 4.61 -0.96
N ARG A 18 -0.21 4.89 -0.51
CA ARG A 18 -0.72 4.42 0.79
C ARG A 18 -0.76 2.90 0.86
N TYR A 19 -1.30 2.25 -0.18
CA TYR A 19 -1.31 0.80 -0.29
C TYR A 19 0.10 0.19 -0.22
N ARG A 20 1.06 0.74 -0.97
CA ARG A 20 2.45 0.26 -0.94
C ARG A 20 3.12 0.47 0.41
N SER A 21 2.86 1.60 1.08
CA SER A 21 3.38 1.84 2.42
C SER A 21 2.79 0.87 3.46
N ALA A 22 1.48 0.59 3.38
CA ALA A 22 0.82 -0.36 4.28
C ALA A 22 1.33 -1.79 4.08
N LEU A 23 1.56 -2.21 2.82
CA LEU A 23 2.20 -3.49 2.53
C LEU A 23 3.62 -3.57 3.08
N ALA A 24 4.43 -2.52 2.91
CA ALA A 24 5.80 -2.49 3.42
C ALA A 24 5.83 -2.62 4.95
N LEU A 25 4.88 -1.98 5.65
CA LEU A 25 4.74 -2.11 7.10
C LEU A 25 4.40 -3.56 7.52
N LEU A 26 3.45 -4.21 6.84
CA LEU A 26 3.12 -5.62 7.13
C LEU A 26 4.30 -6.56 6.86
N HIS A 27 5.06 -6.31 5.79
CA HIS A 27 6.26 -7.07 5.47
C HIS A 27 7.42 -6.81 6.44
N ALA A 28 7.49 -5.62 7.04
CA ALA A 28 8.51 -5.28 8.04
C ALA A 28 8.20 -5.86 9.44
N MET A 29 6.93 -6.16 9.75
CA MET A 29 6.56 -6.81 11.01
C MET A 29 7.23 -8.18 11.16
N SER A 30 7.67 -8.51 12.38
CA SER A 30 8.23 -9.82 12.67
C SER A 30 7.13 -10.90 12.65
N ASN A 31 7.52 -12.16 12.52
CA ASN A 31 6.55 -13.26 12.57
C ASN A 31 5.86 -13.37 13.93
N ALA A 32 6.50 -12.94 15.02
CA ALA A 32 5.89 -12.89 16.35
C ALA A 32 4.78 -11.82 16.40
N ASP A 33 5.06 -10.61 15.91
CA ASP A 33 4.06 -9.54 15.84
C ASP A 33 2.85 -9.98 14.99
N ARG A 34 3.08 -10.68 13.88
CA ARG A 34 2.00 -11.18 13.02
C ARG A 34 1.16 -12.27 13.70
N ALA A 35 1.79 -13.13 14.49
CA ALA A 35 1.10 -14.19 15.22
C ALA A 35 0.21 -13.62 16.33
N ASP A 36 0.68 -12.60 17.05
CA ASP A 36 -0.10 -11.92 18.10
C ASP A 36 -1.33 -11.20 17.54
N ILE A 37 -1.23 -10.61 16.35
CA ILE A 37 -2.35 -9.94 15.68
C ILE A 37 -3.24 -10.95 14.92
N GLY A 38 -2.83 -12.23 14.84
CA GLY A 38 -3.56 -13.29 14.15
C GLY A 38 -3.64 -13.10 12.62
N ILE A 39 -2.73 -12.34 12.03
CA ILE A 39 -2.76 -12.00 10.60
C ILE A 39 -1.95 -13.02 9.81
N LYS A 40 -2.61 -13.70 8.86
CA LYS A 40 -1.93 -14.58 7.90
C LYS A 40 -1.28 -13.76 6.77
N PRO A 41 -0.09 -14.15 6.27
CA PRO A 41 0.53 -13.48 5.12
C PRO A 41 -0.35 -13.40 3.87
N ALA A 42 -1.27 -14.36 3.69
CA ALA A 42 -2.24 -14.37 2.60
C ALA A 42 -3.24 -13.20 2.66
N ASP A 43 -3.49 -12.65 3.85
CA ASP A 43 -4.41 -11.53 4.06
C ASP A 43 -3.72 -10.16 3.88
N PHE A 44 -2.40 -10.10 3.73
CA PHE A 44 -1.67 -8.83 3.64
C PHE A 44 -2.18 -7.89 2.54
N PRO A 45 -2.48 -8.36 1.30
CA PRO A 45 -3.03 -7.48 0.28
C PRO A 45 -4.39 -6.89 0.67
N ARG A 46 -5.26 -7.67 1.32
CA ARG A 46 -6.57 -7.21 1.77
C ARG A 46 -6.44 -6.17 2.88
N ILE A 47 -5.65 -6.47 3.90
CA ILE A 47 -5.45 -5.61 5.06
C ILE A 47 -4.71 -4.32 4.67
N ALA A 48 -3.71 -4.40 3.79
CA ALA A 48 -3.05 -3.21 3.26
C ALA A 48 -4.01 -2.32 2.46
N ARG A 49 -4.99 -2.90 1.75
CA ARG A 49 -6.03 -2.13 1.05
C ARG A 49 -6.98 -1.45 2.03
N GLU A 50 -7.43 -2.16 3.06
CA GLU A 50 -8.24 -1.58 4.15
C GLU A 50 -7.50 -0.44 4.87
N MET A 51 -6.21 -0.61 5.18
CA MET A 51 -5.37 0.44 5.78
C MET A 51 -5.15 1.64 4.85
N SER A 52 -5.16 1.44 3.53
CA SER A 52 -4.93 2.51 2.55
C SER A 52 -6.16 3.38 2.27
N ILE A 53 -7.35 2.84 2.53
CA ILE A 53 -8.66 3.49 2.31
C ILE A 53 -9.04 4.37 3.51
N ARG A 54 -8.57 4.01 4.71
CA ARG A 54 -8.76 4.77 5.95
C ARG A 54 -7.90 6.04 5.97
#